data_AF-A0AA42XYQ8-F1
#
_entry.id   AF-A0AA42XYQ8-F1
#
_cell.length_a   1.000
_cell.length_b   1.000
_cell.length_c   1.000
_cell.angle_alpha   90.00
_cell.angle_beta   90.00
_cell.angle_gamma   90.00
#
_symmetry.space_group_name_H-M   'P 1'
#
loop_
_entity.id
_entity.type
_entity.pdbx_description
1 polymer ?
#
loop_
_entity_poly.entity_id
_entity_poly.type
_entity_poly.pdbx_seq_one_letter_code
_entity_poly.pdbx_strand_id
1 'polypeptide(L)'
;MSTPGERRAASQITLFLGAALAVASFAALPARAQNAYRCIEELSEDQVDYRIGKIQKNFEDGQERAAAWRFGWMFGVAGSLTLPAYSLAAQNTPRARRFFDWAILAGGIATVVQLAVIPMPDVWGGKRIRRKRATTIEEKRAKLRYATRTLEKASKVHAYLGGTNYGGGGVVYGAVMGSVYLGLYHDEINELESRHDRVVARFRAAGLYLLPPALSISQAVTHPKHSYEYWEEYRGFACSDQYFDTGDEGPEFDLGFGPMNLTFRVRF
;
A
#
# COMPACT_ATOMS: atom_id res chain seq x y z
N MET A 1 17.11 3.42 -38.84
CA MET A 1 16.38 4.65 -39.22
C MET A 1 15.18 4.76 -38.29
N SER A 2 15.16 5.77 -37.42
CA SER A 2 14.04 5.99 -36.50
C SER A 2 12.92 6.75 -37.22
N THR A 3 11.68 6.29 -37.10
CA THR A 3 10.53 6.92 -37.77
C THR A 3 10.17 8.24 -37.08
N PRO A 4 9.52 9.20 -37.77
CA PRO A 4 9.13 10.49 -37.19
C PRO A 4 8.26 10.35 -35.92
N GLY A 5 7.48 9.26 -35.81
CA GLY A 5 6.66 8.94 -34.63
C GLY A 5 7.49 8.61 -33.38
N GLU A 6 8.60 7.88 -33.53
CA GLU A 6 9.47 7.50 -32.40
C GLU A 6 10.15 8.70 -31.74
N ARG A 7 10.53 9.72 -32.52
CA ARG A 7 11.16 10.94 -31.99
C ARG A 7 10.19 11.80 -31.18
N ARG A 8 8.90 11.84 -31.57
CA ARG A 8 7.85 12.55 -30.81
C ARG A 8 7.52 11.83 -29.50
N ALA A 9 7.47 10.50 -29.50
CA ALA A 9 7.26 9.71 -28.30
C ALA A 9 8.40 9.92 -27.28
N ALA A 10 9.66 9.88 -27.72
CA ALA A 10 10.82 10.09 -26.84
C ALA A 10 10.82 11.48 -26.16
N SER A 11 10.47 12.53 -26.92
CA SER A 11 10.40 13.89 -26.38
C SER A 11 9.28 14.08 -25.35
N GLN A 12 8.12 13.45 -25.56
CA GLN A 12 7.00 13.54 -24.61
C GLN A 12 7.28 12.74 -23.33
N ILE A 13 7.84 11.53 -23.46
CA ILE A 13 8.22 10.67 -22.32
C ILE A 13 9.18 11.40 -21.37
N THR A 14 10.18 12.12 -21.91
CA THR A 14 11.18 12.84 -21.11
C THR A 14 10.57 13.98 -20.28
N LEU A 15 9.59 14.69 -20.84
CA LEU A 15 8.95 15.84 -20.20
C LEU A 15 7.99 15.40 -19.08
N PHE A 16 7.28 14.29 -19.26
CA PHE A 16 6.41 13.70 -18.23
C PHE A 16 7.20 13.01 -17.10
N LEU A 17 8.32 12.36 -17.40
CA LEU A 17 9.22 11.81 -16.37
C LEU A 17 9.79 12.91 -15.46
N GLY A 18 10.12 14.08 -16.02
CA GLY A 18 10.59 15.24 -15.25
C GLY A 18 9.52 15.79 -14.29
N ALA A 19 8.26 15.89 -14.74
CA ALA A 19 7.17 16.36 -13.90
C ALA A 19 6.79 15.35 -12.79
N ALA A 20 6.84 14.05 -13.09
CA ALA A 20 6.57 12.99 -12.10
C ALA A 20 7.63 12.92 -10.99
N LEU A 21 8.91 13.17 -11.31
CA LEU A 21 9.98 13.22 -10.32
C LEU A 21 9.85 14.43 -9.37
N ALA A 22 9.37 15.57 -9.88
CA ALA A 22 9.23 16.79 -9.07
C ALA A 22 8.16 16.63 -7.97
N VAL A 23 7.08 15.90 -8.23
CA VAL A 23 6.00 15.67 -7.25
C VAL A 23 6.41 14.68 -6.15
N ALA A 24 7.33 13.75 -6.44
CA ALA A 24 7.82 12.79 -5.46
C ALA A 24 8.72 13.40 -4.37
N SER A 25 9.18 14.65 -4.55
CA SER A 25 10.22 15.27 -3.72
C SER A 25 9.70 15.95 -2.44
N PHE A 26 8.38 16.07 -2.25
CA PHE A 26 7.76 16.73 -1.08
C PHE A 26 7.49 15.78 0.09
N ALA A 27 8.43 14.90 0.44
CA ALA A 27 8.31 14.05 1.62
C ALA A 27 8.67 14.84 2.90
N ALA A 28 7.72 14.92 3.84
CA ALA A 28 7.91 15.58 5.13
C ALA A 28 9.06 14.94 5.94
N LEU A 29 9.83 15.77 6.65
CA LEU A 29 10.92 15.34 7.53
C LEU A 29 10.36 14.53 8.72
N PRO A 30 10.90 13.34 9.03
CA PRO A 30 10.45 12.58 10.19
C PRO A 30 10.88 13.25 11.49
N ALA A 31 9.94 13.41 12.43
CA ALA A 31 10.24 13.83 13.79
C ALA A 31 11.16 12.82 14.49
N ARG A 32 12.20 13.31 15.18
CA ARG A 32 13.14 12.48 15.95
C ARG A 32 12.47 11.95 17.21
N ALA A 33 11.80 10.80 17.12
CA ALA A 33 11.34 10.09 18.31
C ALA A 33 12.37 9.05 18.82
N GLN A 34 12.23 8.66 20.09
CA GLN A 34 13.21 7.89 20.87
C GLN A 34 13.54 6.51 20.27
N ASN A 35 14.73 5.99 20.60
CA ASN A 35 15.15 4.65 20.19
C ASN A 35 14.57 3.59 21.13
N ALA A 36 13.48 2.95 20.69
CA ALA A 36 12.72 1.95 21.44
C ALA A 36 13.50 0.67 21.82
N TYR A 37 14.72 0.47 21.29
CA TYR A 37 15.52 -0.72 21.58
C TYR A 37 16.49 -0.54 22.75
N ARG A 38 16.82 0.71 23.13
CA ARG A 38 17.93 1.00 24.04
C ARG A 38 17.70 0.48 25.46
N CYS A 39 16.48 0.56 25.94
CA CYS A 39 16.10 0.20 27.30
C CYS A 39 15.79 -1.30 27.50
N ILE A 40 15.72 -2.12 26.43
CA ILE A 40 15.21 -3.50 26.55
C ILE A 40 16.02 -4.37 27.53
N GLU A 41 17.33 -4.12 27.65
CA GLU A 41 18.19 -4.87 28.58
C GLU A 41 18.00 -4.46 30.05
N GLU A 42 17.44 -3.27 30.30
CA GLU A 42 17.21 -2.70 31.64
C GLU A 42 15.81 -3.06 32.18
N LEU A 43 14.89 -3.51 31.31
CA LEU A 43 13.52 -3.83 31.70
C LEU A 43 13.44 -5.05 32.62
N SER A 44 12.55 -4.97 33.62
CA SER A 44 12.14 -6.10 34.46
C SER A 44 11.34 -7.15 33.67
N GLU A 45 11.17 -8.34 34.24
CA GLU A 45 10.47 -9.44 33.56
C GLU A 45 9.00 -9.09 33.24
N ASP A 46 8.27 -8.55 34.22
CA ASP A 46 6.90 -8.07 34.02
C ASP A 46 6.87 -6.98 32.93
N GLN A 47 7.86 -6.08 32.95
CA GLN A 47 8.03 -5.03 31.95
C GLN A 47 8.20 -5.50 30.52
N VAL A 48 8.88 -6.62 30.36
CA VAL A 48 9.06 -7.26 29.07
C VAL A 48 7.77 -7.94 28.63
N ASP A 49 7.11 -8.68 29.52
CA ASP A 49 5.87 -9.42 29.20
C ASP A 49 4.72 -8.49 28.84
N TYR A 50 4.54 -7.39 29.59
CA TYR A 50 3.54 -6.36 29.28
C TYR A 50 3.73 -5.78 27.88
N ARG A 51 4.96 -5.36 27.53
CA ARG A 51 5.25 -4.77 26.21
C ARG A 51 5.07 -5.78 25.09
N ILE A 52 5.44 -7.04 25.30
CA ILE A 52 5.15 -8.12 24.35
C ILE A 52 3.64 -8.26 24.16
N GLY A 53 2.86 -8.31 25.26
CA GLY A 53 1.41 -8.42 25.24
C GLY A 53 0.75 -7.26 24.51
N LYS A 54 1.18 -6.02 24.78
CA LYS A 54 0.68 -4.81 24.11
C LYS A 54 0.96 -4.84 22.60
N ILE A 55 2.18 -5.20 22.17
CA ILE A 55 2.49 -5.34 20.74
C ILE A 55 1.65 -6.46 20.10
N GLN A 56 1.43 -7.58 20.80
CA GLN A 56 0.61 -8.67 20.29
C GLN A 56 -0.85 -8.25 20.11
N LYS A 57 -1.44 -7.59 21.12
CA LYS A 57 -2.80 -7.06 21.06
C LYS A 57 -2.97 -6.09 19.90
N ASN A 58 -2.03 -5.15 19.72
CA ASN A 58 -2.04 -4.21 18.59
C ASN A 58 -2.05 -4.91 17.22
N PHE A 59 -1.30 -6.02 17.09
CA PHE A 59 -1.34 -6.82 15.87
C PHE A 59 -2.67 -7.56 15.70
N GLU A 60 -3.25 -8.08 16.77
CA GLU A 60 -4.53 -8.80 16.74
C GLU A 60 -5.70 -7.86 16.38
N ASP A 61 -5.75 -6.67 16.97
CA ASP A 61 -6.77 -5.65 16.72
C ASP A 61 -6.78 -5.17 15.25
N GLY A 62 -5.59 -5.10 14.63
CA GLY A 62 -5.42 -4.67 13.24
C GLY A 62 -5.54 -5.79 12.20
N GLN A 63 -5.47 -7.06 12.62
CA GLN A 63 -5.23 -8.19 11.72
C GLN A 63 -6.33 -8.37 10.68
N GLU A 64 -7.59 -8.30 11.09
CA GLU A 64 -8.73 -8.56 10.20
C GLU A 64 -8.83 -7.48 9.11
N ARG A 65 -8.68 -6.21 9.48
CA ARG A 65 -8.71 -5.09 8.52
C ARG A 65 -7.53 -5.15 7.55
N ALA A 66 -6.33 -5.47 8.04
CA ALA A 66 -5.16 -5.66 7.18
C ALA A 66 -5.34 -6.83 6.20
N ALA A 67 -5.86 -7.96 6.67
CA ALA A 67 -6.14 -9.12 5.83
C ALA A 67 -7.22 -8.81 4.79
N ALA A 68 -8.35 -8.22 5.20
CA ALA A 68 -9.43 -7.83 4.31
C ALA A 68 -8.97 -6.85 3.24
N TRP A 69 -8.15 -5.85 3.60
CA TRP A 69 -7.57 -4.93 2.63
C TRP A 69 -6.66 -5.65 1.63
N ARG A 70 -5.69 -6.44 2.11
CA ARG A 70 -4.71 -7.15 1.25
C ARG A 70 -5.41 -8.08 0.28
N PHE A 71 -6.24 -8.97 0.80
CA PHE A 71 -6.91 -9.98 0.00
C PHE A 71 -8.01 -9.36 -0.86
N GLY A 72 -8.73 -8.36 -0.35
CA GLY A 72 -9.72 -7.60 -1.12
C GLY A 72 -9.11 -6.96 -2.36
N TRP A 73 -7.96 -6.30 -2.24
CA TRP A 73 -7.26 -5.74 -3.40
C TRP A 73 -6.68 -6.79 -4.33
N MET A 74 -6.09 -7.87 -3.80
CA MET A 74 -5.60 -8.96 -4.65
C MET A 74 -6.73 -9.61 -5.48
N PHE A 75 -7.85 -9.95 -4.85
CA PHE A 75 -8.99 -10.57 -5.52
C PHE A 75 -9.72 -9.58 -6.44
N GLY A 76 -9.90 -8.33 -6.02
CA GLY A 76 -10.53 -7.30 -6.84
C GLY A 76 -9.74 -7.03 -8.12
N VAL A 77 -8.42 -6.85 -8.00
CA VAL A 77 -7.54 -6.68 -9.16
C VAL A 77 -7.53 -7.95 -10.01
N ALA A 78 -7.29 -9.13 -9.44
CA ALA A 78 -7.25 -10.37 -10.19
C ALA A 78 -8.57 -10.65 -10.94
N GLY A 79 -9.72 -10.39 -10.32
CA GLY A 79 -11.03 -10.51 -10.95
C GLY A 79 -11.20 -9.56 -12.14
N SER A 80 -10.70 -8.32 -12.03
CA SER A 80 -10.75 -7.34 -13.13
C SER A 80 -9.93 -7.73 -14.36
N LEU A 81 -8.96 -8.66 -14.22
CA LEU A 81 -8.08 -9.10 -15.31
C LEU A 81 -8.72 -10.11 -16.26
N THR A 82 -9.90 -10.65 -15.90
CA THR A 82 -10.62 -11.67 -16.69
C THR A 82 -10.98 -11.18 -18.09
N LEU A 83 -11.54 -9.97 -18.22
CA LEU A 83 -11.95 -9.41 -19.51
C LEU A 83 -10.75 -9.09 -20.43
N PRO A 84 -9.68 -8.41 -19.96
CA PRO A 84 -8.46 -8.26 -20.75
C PRO A 84 -7.85 -9.60 -21.19
N ALA A 85 -7.79 -10.59 -20.29
CA ALA A 85 -7.25 -11.91 -20.62
C ALA A 85 -8.07 -12.62 -21.71
N TYR A 86 -9.40 -12.57 -21.61
CA TYR A 86 -10.29 -13.13 -22.63
C TYR A 86 -10.12 -12.42 -23.98
N SER A 87 -10.04 -11.09 -23.98
CA SER A 87 -9.85 -10.31 -25.21
C SER A 87 -8.48 -10.56 -25.87
N LEU A 88 -7.44 -10.86 -25.08
CA LEU A 88 -6.12 -11.21 -25.60
C LEU A 88 -6.06 -12.62 -26.22
N ALA A 89 -6.92 -13.53 -25.75
CA ALA A 89 -7.05 -14.88 -26.31
C ALA A 89 -7.84 -14.89 -27.63
N ALA A 90 -8.67 -13.87 -27.89
CA ALA A 90 -9.41 -13.76 -29.14
C ALA A 90 -8.49 -13.40 -30.32
N GLN A 91 -8.59 -14.16 -31.42
CA GLN A 91 -7.71 -14.03 -32.58
C GLN A 91 -7.96 -12.76 -33.41
N ASN A 92 -9.17 -12.18 -33.33
CA ASN A 92 -9.62 -11.06 -34.16
C ASN A 92 -9.56 -9.70 -33.44
N THR A 93 -8.88 -9.61 -32.30
CA THR A 93 -8.79 -8.36 -31.55
C THR A 93 -7.90 -7.34 -32.27
N PRO A 94 -8.39 -6.12 -32.56
CA PRO A 94 -7.59 -5.06 -33.20
C PRO A 94 -6.31 -4.77 -32.42
N ARG A 95 -5.22 -4.41 -33.11
CA ARG A 95 -3.89 -4.24 -32.48
C ARG A 95 -3.92 -3.20 -31.37
N ALA A 96 -4.53 -2.04 -31.60
CA ALA A 96 -4.69 -1.03 -30.56
C ALA A 96 -5.43 -1.59 -29.34
N ARG A 97 -6.56 -2.30 -29.52
CA ARG A 97 -7.27 -2.90 -28.39
C ARG A 97 -6.42 -3.95 -27.67
N ARG A 98 -5.74 -4.81 -28.42
CA ARG A 98 -4.87 -5.86 -27.88
C ARG A 98 -3.75 -5.28 -27.01
N PHE A 99 -3.13 -4.18 -27.43
CA PHE A 99 -2.14 -3.50 -26.60
C PHE A 99 -2.74 -2.94 -25.31
N PHE A 100 -3.91 -2.27 -25.41
CA PHE A 100 -4.59 -1.75 -24.23
C PHE A 100 -4.87 -2.86 -23.20
N ASP A 101 -5.43 -3.98 -23.66
CA ASP A 101 -5.74 -5.12 -22.78
C ASP A 101 -4.47 -5.74 -22.18
N TRP A 102 -3.39 -5.84 -22.97
CA TRP A 102 -2.09 -6.27 -22.45
C TRP A 102 -1.55 -5.32 -21.38
N ALA A 103 -1.64 -4.00 -21.60
CA ALA A 103 -1.18 -2.99 -20.65
C ALA A 103 -1.97 -3.04 -19.33
N ILE A 104 -3.29 -3.21 -19.39
CA ILE A 104 -4.11 -3.39 -18.18
C ILE A 104 -3.75 -4.70 -17.48
N LEU A 105 -3.60 -5.80 -18.23
CA LEU A 105 -3.23 -7.10 -17.68
C LEU A 105 -1.87 -7.07 -16.97
N ALA A 106 -0.85 -6.50 -17.62
CA ALA A 106 0.50 -6.41 -17.07
C ALA A 106 0.52 -5.57 -15.78
N GLY A 107 -0.16 -4.42 -15.76
CA GLY A 107 -0.25 -3.55 -14.57
C GLY A 107 -1.00 -4.23 -13.42
N GLY A 108 -2.10 -4.92 -13.71
CA GLY A 108 -2.85 -5.67 -12.70
C GLY A 108 -2.05 -6.85 -12.13
N ILE A 109 -1.35 -7.63 -12.98
CA ILE A 109 -0.47 -8.71 -12.51
C ILE A 109 0.64 -8.14 -11.63
N ALA A 110 1.30 -7.06 -12.05
CA ALA A 110 2.34 -6.42 -11.26
C ALA A 110 1.81 -6.00 -9.87
N THR A 111 0.58 -5.46 -9.81
CA THR A 111 -0.09 -5.07 -8.56
C THR A 111 -0.35 -6.29 -7.66
N VAL A 112 -0.89 -7.38 -8.22
CA VAL A 112 -1.16 -8.62 -7.46
C VAL A 112 0.13 -9.23 -6.93
N VAL A 113 1.18 -9.29 -7.76
CA VAL A 113 2.50 -9.80 -7.36
C VAL A 113 3.11 -8.92 -6.27
N GLN A 114 3.04 -7.60 -6.42
CA GLN A 114 3.52 -6.66 -5.40
C GLN A 114 2.82 -6.88 -4.06
N LEU A 115 1.47 -6.96 -4.06
CA LEU A 115 0.71 -7.24 -2.85
C LEU A 115 1.01 -8.63 -2.26
N ALA A 116 1.31 -9.63 -3.10
CA ALA A 116 1.67 -10.97 -2.64
C ALA A 116 3.08 -11.03 -2.01
N VAL A 117 4.05 -10.32 -2.58
CA VAL A 117 5.46 -10.37 -2.16
C VAL A 117 5.78 -9.43 -1.01
N ILE A 118 5.14 -8.26 -0.94
CA ILE A 118 5.37 -7.32 0.16
C ILE A 118 4.97 -8.00 1.48
N PRO A 119 5.89 -8.09 2.46
CA PRO A 119 5.56 -8.66 3.76
C PRO A 119 4.54 -7.74 4.44
N MET A 120 3.44 -8.30 4.92
CA MET A 120 2.53 -7.62 5.86
C MET A 120 2.65 -8.27 7.22
N PRO A 121 3.52 -7.72 8.10
CA PRO A 121 3.56 -8.14 9.48
C PRO A 121 2.20 -7.96 10.17
N ASP A 122 1.31 -7.11 9.68
CA ASP A 122 -0.01 -6.87 10.29
C ASP A 122 -0.93 -8.09 10.21
N VAL A 123 -0.75 -8.92 9.17
CA VAL A 123 -1.55 -10.14 8.99
C VAL A 123 -1.01 -11.32 9.81
N TRP A 124 0.32 -11.39 9.98
CA TRP A 124 0.98 -12.60 10.50
C TRP A 124 1.92 -12.37 11.69
N GLY A 125 2.17 -11.12 12.05
CA GLY A 125 3.16 -10.67 13.03
C GLY A 125 2.81 -11.12 14.43
N GLY A 126 1.59 -10.83 14.89
CA GLY A 126 1.09 -11.27 16.19
C GLY A 126 1.24 -12.78 16.39
N LYS A 127 0.80 -13.58 15.39
CA LYS A 127 0.96 -15.05 15.39
C LYS A 127 2.43 -15.50 15.44
N ARG A 128 3.34 -14.83 14.72
CA ARG A 128 4.78 -15.15 14.73
C ARG A 128 5.44 -14.79 16.06
N ILE A 129 5.07 -13.66 16.65
CA ILE A 129 5.54 -13.25 17.98
C ILE A 129 5.05 -14.26 19.03
N ARG A 130 3.77 -14.63 19.01
CA ARG A 130 3.17 -15.60 19.94
C ARG A 130 3.85 -16.96 19.91
N ARG A 131 4.27 -17.44 18.74
CA ARG A 131 4.96 -18.72 18.57
C ARG A 131 6.39 -18.75 19.11
N LYS A 132 7.03 -17.61 19.35
CA LYS A 132 8.35 -17.60 19.97
C LYS A 132 8.22 -17.95 21.45
N ARG A 133 8.91 -19.03 21.85
CA ARG A 133 9.07 -19.41 23.25
C ARG A 133 9.91 -18.35 23.96
N ALA A 134 9.56 -18.10 25.21
CA ALA A 134 10.30 -17.25 26.11
C ALA A 134 10.05 -17.72 27.53
N THR A 135 10.97 -18.55 28.03
CA THR A 135 10.93 -19.16 29.37
C THR A 135 11.91 -18.50 30.33
N THR A 136 13.01 -17.94 29.81
CA THR A 136 13.96 -17.15 30.61
C THR A 136 13.81 -15.66 30.31
N ILE A 137 14.32 -14.80 31.19
CA ILE A 137 14.30 -13.35 30.99
C ILE A 137 15.06 -12.92 29.73
N GLU A 138 16.19 -13.56 29.41
CA GLU A 138 16.96 -13.30 28.20
C GLU A 138 16.15 -13.67 26.95
N GLU A 139 15.44 -14.79 26.97
CA GLU A 139 14.55 -15.20 25.88
C GLU A 139 13.35 -14.25 25.74
N LYS A 140 12.79 -13.78 26.86
CA LYS A 140 11.72 -12.76 26.88
C LYS A 140 12.23 -11.46 26.26
N ARG A 141 13.41 -10.97 26.63
CA ARG A 141 14.04 -9.77 26.02
C ARG A 141 14.34 -9.96 24.53
N ALA A 142 14.77 -11.15 24.10
CA ALA A 142 14.96 -11.48 22.70
C ALA A 142 13.62 -11.50 21.92
N LYS A 143 12.56 -12.03 22.54
CA LYS A 143 11.20 -12.01 22.00
C LYS A 143 10.66 -10.59 21.88
N LEU A 144 10.89 -9.73 22.87
CA LEU A 144 10.54 -8.31 22.81
C LEU A 144 11.29 -7.60 21.68
N ARG A 145 12.61 -7.78 21.55
CA ARG A 145 13.39 -7.25 20.42
C ARG A 145 12.81 -7.66 19.06
N TYR A 146 12.39 -8.91 18.93
CA TYR A 146 11.73 -9.41 17.73
C TYR A 146 10.36 -8.75 17.51
N ALA A 147 9.56 -8.61 18.56
CA ALA A 147 8.24 -7.97 18.50
C ALA A 147 8.36 -6.50 18.07
N THR A 148 9.26 -5.74 18.71
CA THR A 148 9.56 -4.34 18.37
C THR A 148 10.01 -4.19 16.91
N ARG A 149 10.92 -5.07 16.44
CA ARG A 149 11.37 -5.07 15.03
C ARG A 149 10.24 -5.40 14.05
N THR A 150 9.33 -6.27 14.46
CA THR A 150 8.17 -6.64 13.64
C THR A 150 7.20 -5.46 13.51
N LEU A 151 6.96 -4.72 14.60
CA LEU A 151 6.15 -3.50 14.62
C LEU A 151 6.78 -2.36 13.81
N GLU A 152 8.10 -2.14 13.94
CA GLU A 152 8.83 -1.16 13.12
C GLU A 152 8.77 -1.52 11.62
N LYS A 153 8.89 -2.82 11.30
CA LYS A 153 8.76 -3.26 9.92
C LYS A 153 7.35 -3.04 9.38
N ALA A 154 6.34 -3.27 10.21
CA ALA A 154 4.96 -2.98 9.86
C ALA A 154 4.78 -1.50 9.54
N SER A 155 5.19 -0.60 10.44
CA SER A 155 5.06 0.85 10.23
C SER A 155 5.77 1.34 8.96
N LYS A 156 6.95 0.79 8.63
CA LYS A 156 7.65 1.09 7.37
C LYS A 156 6.89 0.60 6.14
N VAL A 157 6.30 -0.59 6.18
CA VAL A 157 5.46 -1.09 5.08
C VAL A 157 4.21 -0.24 4.92
N HIS A 158 3.58 0.17 6.03
CA HIS A 158 2.45 1.09 6.02
C HIS A 158 2.80 2.44 5.42
N ALA A 159 3.93 3.03 5.81
CA ALA A 159 4.40 4.29 5.24
C ALA A 159 4.72 4.16 3.74
N TYR A 160 5.22 3.01 3.30
CA TYR A 160 5.45 2.73 1.88
C TYR A 160 4.13 2.61 1.10
N LEU A 161 3.19 1.78 1.56
CA LEU A 161 1.92 1.51 0.87
C LEU A 161 0.93 2.68 0.92
N GLY A 162 0.89 3.42 2.04
CA GLY A 162 0.04 4.60 2.20
C GLY A 162 0.70 5.91 1.74
N GLY A 163 1.97 5.86 1.31
CA GLY A 163 2.76 7.02 0.93
C GLY A 163 2.63 7.40 -0.54
N THR A 164 3.14 8.59 -0.87
CA THR A 164 3.22 9.11 -2.24
C THR A 164 4.03 8.21 -3.17
N ASN A 165 4.99 7.44 -2.63
CA ASN A 165 5.80 6.48 -3.40
C ASN A 165 4.95 5.39 -4.07
N TYR A 166 3.91 4.91 -3.39
CA TYR A 166 2.99 3.92 -3.96
C TYR A 166 2.14 4.53 -5.08
N GLY A 167 1.57 5.72 -4.82
CA GLY A 167 0.80 6.48 -5.81
C GLY A 167 1.61 6.86 -7.06
N GLY A 168 2.89 7.22 -6.88
CA GLY A 168 3.80 7.61 -7.96
C GLY A 168 4.05 6.51 -8.97
N GLY A 169 4.09 5.24 -8.54
CA GLY A 169 4.22 4.09 -9.44
C GLY A 169 3.10 4.01 -10.48
N GLY A 170 1.85 4.22 -10.03
CA GLY A 170 0.68 4.29 -10.92
C GLY A 170 0.74 5.44 -11.91
N VAL A 171 1.20 6.62 -11.47
CA VAL A 171 1.40 7.80 -12.33
C VAL A 171 2.42 7.53 -13.43
N VAL A 172 3.59 7.01 -13.07
CA VAL A 172 4.63 6.69 -14.04
C VAL A 172 4.15 5.62 -15.02
N TYR A 173 3.54 4.54 -14.51
CA TYR A 173 3.02 3.47 -15.36
C TYR A 173 1.97 4.00 -16.35
N GLY A 174 0.98 4.76 -15.87
CA GLY A 174 -0.08 5.30 -16.72
C GLY A 174 0.44 6.29 -17.75
N ALA A 175 1.38 7.16 -17.38
CA ALA A 175 2.01 8.10 -18.30
C ALA A 175 2.78 7.38 -19.41
N VAL A 176 3.60 6.38 -19.07
CA VAL A 176 4.37 5.60 -20.05
C VAL A 176 3.43 4.82 -20.97
N MET A 177 2.50 4.04 -20.42
CA MET A 177 1.62 3.18 -21.22
C MET A 177 0.65 3.98 -22.08
N GLY A 178 0.11 5.08 -21.56
CA GLY A 178 -0.73 5.99 -22.33
C GLY A 178 0.02 6.69 -23.47
N SER A 179 1.29 7.06 -23.23
CA SER A 179 2.14 7.70 -24.26
C SER A 179 2.50 6.71 -25.36
N VAL A 180 2.89 5.48 -25.00
CA VAL A 180 3.18 4.42 -25.96
C VAL A 180 1.93 4.08 -26.77
N TYR A 181 0.77 3.98 -26.14
CA TYR A 181 -0.49 3.73 -26.83
C TYR A 181 -0.80 4.81 -27.88
N LEU A 182 -0.76 6.09 -27.48
CA LEU A 182 -1.04 7.18 -28.40
C LEU A 182 0.02 7.28 -29.49
N GLY A 183 1.30 7.09 -29.18
CA GLY A 183 2.39 7.18 -30.15
C GLY A 183 2.36 6.08 -31.21
N LEU A 184 2.04 4.83 -30.82
CA LEU A 184 2.01 3.70 -31.73
C LEU A 184 0.73 3.59 -32.55
N TYR A 185 -0.40 4.04 -31.99
CA TYR A 185 -1.72 3.82 -32.59
C TYR A 185 -2.43 5.12 -33.00
N HIS A 186 -1.73 6.26 -33.06
CA HIS A 186 -2.35 7.54 -33.43
C HIS A 186 -3.08 7.48 -34.78
N ASP A 187 -2.39 6.98 -35.80
CA ASP A 187 -2.89 6.94 -37.17
C ASP A 187 -4.03 5.92 -37.29
N GLU A 188 -3.85 4.72 -36.74
CA GLU A 188 -4.91 3.68 -36.66
C GLU A 188 -6.19 4.23 -35.99
N ILE A 189 -6.05 5.04 -34.93
CA ILE A 189 -7.20 5.65 -34.26
C ILE A 189 -7.88 6.70 -35.13
N ASN A 190 -7.14 7.51 -35.89
CA ASN A 190 -7.74 8.57 -36.70
C ASN A 190 -8.42 8.04 -37.98
N GLU A 191 -7.90 6.92 -38.52
CA GLU A 191 -8.42 6.23 -39.70
C GLU A 191 -9.71 5.43 -39.45
N LEU A 192 -10.10 5.22 -38.19
CA LEU A 192 -11.37 4.57 -37.85
C LEU A 192 -12.55 5.35 -38.45
N GLU A 193 -13.30 4.67 -39.33
CA GLU A 193 -14.43 5.23 -40.07
C GLU A 193 -15.58 5.65 -39.14
N SER A 194 -15.87 4.83 -38.15
CA SER A 194 -16.91 5.09 -37.15
C SER A 194 -16.47 6.14 -36.12
N ARG A 195 -17.30 7.18 -35.94
CA ARG A 195 -17.12 8.16 -34.84
C ARG A 195 -17.14 7.49 -33.47
N HIS A 196 -17.96 6.44 -33.31
CA HIS A 196 -18.05 5.70 -32.05
C HIS A 196 -16.72 5.03 -31.71
N ASP A 197 -16.11 4.31 -32.66
CA ASP A 197 -14.87 3.57 -32.42
C ASP A 197 -13.69 4.49 -32.11
N ARG A 198 -13.63 5.66 -32.77
CA ARG A 198 -12.66 6.71 -32.44
C ARG A 198 -12.79 7.20 -31.00
N VAL A 199 -14.02 7.45 -30.57
CA VAL A 199 -14.30 7.90 -29.21
C VAL A 199 -13.89 6.81 -28.21
N VAL A 200 -14.26 5.55 -28.47
CA VAL A 200 -13.88 4.42 -27.61
C VAL A 200 -12.35 4.24 -27.54
N ALA A 201 -11.63 4.36 -28.65
CA ALA A 201 -10.18 4.24 -28.65
C ALA A 201 -9.48 5.38 -27.90
N ARG A 202 -9.98 6.61 -28.03
CA ARG A 202 -9.51 7.76 -27.23
C ARG A 202 -9.83 7.60 -25.75
N PHE A 203 -10.99 7.04 -25.40
CA PHE A 203 -11.32 6.69 -24.02
C PHE A 203 -10.39 5.62 -23.44
N ARG A 204 -9.97 4.63 -24.25
CA ARG A 204 -8.94 3.65 -23.82
C ARG A 204 -7.60 4.32 -23.55
N ALA A 205 -7.16 5.23 -24.42
CA ALA A 205 -5.96 6.02 -24.19
C ALA A 205 -6.05 6.80 -22.88
N ALA A 206 -7.14 7.55 -22.67
CA ALA A 206 -7.40 8.27 -21.41
C ALA A 206 -7.44 7.32 -20.20
N GLY A 207 -8.03 6.14 -20.36
CA GLY A 207 -8.05 5.08 -19.35
C GLY A 207 -6.66 4.65 -18.91
N LEU A 208 -5.70 4.51 -19.83
CA LEU A 208 -4.31 4.18 -19.48
C LEU A 208 -3.64 5.28 -18.63
N TYR A 209 -3.98 6.55 -18.86
CA TYR A 209 -3.45 7.64 -18.05
C TYR A 209 -4.10 7.73 -16.67
N LEU A 210 -5.40 7.44 -16.57
CA LEU A 210 -6.19 7.75 -15.37
C LEU A 210 -6.40 6.56 -14.44
N LEU A 211 -6.57 5.34 -14.99
CA LEU A 211 -6.87 4.16 -14.18
C LEU A 211 -5.72 3.77 -13.24
N PRO A 212 -4.45 3.69 -13.69
CA PRO A 212 -3.36 3.26 -12.80
C PRO A 212 -3.12 4.22 -11.62
N PRO A 213 -3.10 5.56 -11.80
CA PRO A 213 -3.04 6.49 -10.67
C PRO A 213 -4.25 6.37 -9.75
N ALA A 214 -5.46 6.29 -10.30
CA ALA A 214 -6.68 6.20 -9.50
C ALA A 214 -6.64 4.95 -8.61
N LEU A 215 -6.30 3.79 -9.18
CA LEU A 215 -6.17 2.53 -8.41
C LEU A 215 -5.07 2.62 -7.34
N SER A 216 -3.91 3.21 -7.67
CA SER A 216 -2.79 3.34 -6.73
C SER A 216 -3.15 4.28 -5.56
N ILE A 217 -3.83 5.39 -5.85
CA ILE A 217 -4.33 6.33 -4.84
C ILE A 217 -5.43 5.68 -3.99
N SER A 218 -6.39 4.97 -4.61
CA SER A 218 -7.43 4.25 -3.88
C SER A 218 -6.84 3.21 -2.94
N GLN A 219 -5.82 2.46 -3.38
CA GLN A 219 -5.09 1.53 -2.52
C GLN A 219 -4.43 2.25 -1.36
N ALA A 220 -3.67 3.32 -1.62
CA ALA A 220 -2.99 4.09 -0.58
C ALA A 220 -3.95 4.70 0.46
N VAL A 221 -5.09 5.25 0.02
CA VAL A 221 -6.08 5.90 0.89
C VAL A 221 -6.87 4.88 1.71
N THR A 222 -7.17 3.71 1.14
CA THR A 222 -7.91 2.65 1.85
C THR A 222 -7.01 1.78 2.74
N HIS A 223 -5.68 1.92 2.63
CA HIS A 223 -4.73 1.15 3.42
C HIS A 223 -4.93 1.43 4.93
N PRO A 224 -5.11 0.40 5.77
CA PRO A 224 -5.21 0.57 7.22
C PRO A 224 -3.97 1.32 7.75
N LYS A 225 -4.10 2.18 8.75
CA LYS A 225 -2.98 2.98 9.30
C LYS A 225 -2.56 2.60 10.73
N HIS A 226 -3.26 1.65 11.35
CA HIS A 226 -3.10 1.28 12.76
C HIS A 226 -1.65 0.98 13.16
N SER A 227 -0.87 0.24 12.38
CA SER A 227 0.51 -0.11 12.77
C SER A 227 1.50 1.04 12.73
N TYR A 228 1.20 2.10 11.96
CA TYR A 228 1.97 3.34 12.05
C TYR A 228 1.68 4.05 13.38
N GLU A 229 0.40 4.19 13.73
CA GLU A 229 -0.04 4.81 14.97
C GLU A 229 0.49 4.04 16.20
N TYR A 230 0.37 2.71 16.20
CA TYR A 230 0.89 1.86 17.27
C TYR A 230 2.41 1.88 17.39
N TRP A 231 3.14 2.05 16.28
CA TRP A 231 4.60 2.20 16.33
C TRP A 231 5.00 3.53 16.97
N GLU A 232 4.34 4.63 16.59
CA GLU A 232 4.59 5.95 17.14
C GLU A 232 4.19 6.05 18.62
N GLU A 233 3.08 5.41 19.01
CA GLU A 233 2.71 5.26 20.41
C GLU A 233 3.77 4.43 21.17
N TYR A 234 4.09 3.22 20.66
CA TYR A 234 5.04 2.31 21.29
C TYR A 234 6.40 2.96 21.53
N ARG A 235 6.98 3.62 20.52
CA ARG A 235 8.29 4.28 20.67
C ARG A 235 8.26 5.47 21.62
N GLY A 236 7.09 6.06 21.87
CA GLY A 236 6.89 7.14 22.83
C GLY A 236 7.05 6.68 24.28
N PHE A 237 6.57 5.48 24.61
CA PHE A 237 6.63 4.93 25.98
C PHE A 237 7.59 3.74 26.15
N ALA A 238 8.21 3.23 25.08
CA ALA A 238 9.03 2.01 25.12
C ALA A 238 10.08 2.06 26.22
N CYS A 239 10.73 3.22 26.41
CA CYS A 239 11.77 3.45 27.40
C CYS A 239 11.37 4.38 28.56
N SER A 240 10.06 4.61 28.75
CA SER A 240 9.59 5.30 29.95
C SER A 240 9.24 4.28 31.03
N ASP A 241 9.77 4.50 32.24
CA ASP A 241 9.50 3.66 33.41
C ASP A 241 8.08 3.89 33.98
N GLN A 242 7.43 5.00 33.61
CA GLN A 242 6.19 5.49 34.22
C GLN A 242 4.89 4.93 33.61
N TYR A 243 4.93 4.26 32.47
CA TYR A 243 3.73 3.73 31.78
C TYR A 243 3.62 2.21 31.94
N PHE A 244 3.63 1.77 33.20
CA PHE A 244 3.41 0.38 33.59
C PHE A 244 1.97 0.21 34.06
N ASP A 245 1.03 0.31 33.11
CA ASP A 245 -0.38 0.15 33.42
C ASP A 245 -0.74 -1.34 33.46
N THR A 246 -0.84 -1.88 34.67
CA THR A 246 -1.13 -3.30 34.94
C THR A 246 -2.62 -3.65 34.93
N GLY A 247 -3.53 -2.73 34.62
CA GLY A 247 -4.94 -3.07 34.46
C GLY A 247 -5.90 -1.88 34.26
N ASP A 248 -6.77 -2.03 33.26
CA ASP A 248 -8.17 -1.57 33.19
C ASP A 248 -8.57 -0.11 33.49
N GLU A 249 -7.65 0.84 33.68
CA GLU A 249 -8.00 2.25 33.97
C GLU A 249 -7.47 3.26 32.93
N GLY A 250 -7.56 2.90 31.66
CA GLY A 250 -7.50 3.87 30.56
C GLY A 250 -8.92 4.21 30.09
N PRO A 251 -9.30 5.50 29.94
CA PRO A 251 -10.63 5.83 29.44
C PRO A 251 -10.88 5.15 28.09
N GLU A 252 -11.88 4.28 28.03
CA GLU A 252 -12.33 3.70 26.76
C GLU A 252 -13.00 4.81 25.95
N PHE A 253 -12.35 5.23 24.87
CA PHE A 253 -12.92 6.14 23.89
C PHE A 253 -13.61 5.33 22.80
N ASP A 254 -14.93 5.19 22.91
CA ASP A 254 -15.74 4.54 21.89
C ASP A 254 -16.25 5.61 20.90
N LEU A 255 -15.65 5.65 19.71
CA LEU A 255 -16.04 6.51 18.60
C LEU A 255 -16.88 5.71 17.61
N GLY A 256 -18.20 5.71 17.82
CA GLY A 256 -19.16 5.09 16.94
C GLY A 256 -19.59 6.03 15.81
N PHE A 257 -19.32 5.66 14.56
CA PHE A 257 -19.85 6.33 13.36
C PHE A 257 -21.08 5.57 12.83
N GLY A 258 -22.26 6.14 13.07
CA GLY A 258 -23.50 5.70 12.42
C GLY A 258 -23.90 6.66 11.29
N PRO A 259 -24.68 6.22 10.29
CA PRO A 259 -25.07 7.05 9.15
C PRO A 259 -25.89 8.29 9.51
N MET A 260 -26.40 8.41 10.75
CA MET A 260 -27.17 9.57 11.22
C MET A 260 -26.80 10.07 12.63
N ASN A 261 -25.71 9.61 13.25
CA ASN A 261 -25.27 10.18 14.53
C ASN A 261 -23.79 9.94 14.86
N LEU A 262 -23.21 10.90 15.58
CA LEU A 262 -21.89 10.82 16.22
C LEU A 262 -22.11 10.54 17.70
N THR A 263 -21.73 9.35 18.14
CA THR A 263 -21.76 8.98 19.57
C THR A 263 -20.35 8.96 20.11
N PHE A 264 -20.10 9.84 21.08
CA PHE A 264 -18.88 9.86 21.88
C PHE A 264 -19.22 9.32 23.27
N ARG A 265 -18.60 8.20 23.65
CA ARG A 265 -18.71 7.64 24.99
C ARG A 265 -17.33 7.57 25.62
N VAL A 266 -17.24 8.07 26.84
CA VAL A 266 -16.10 7.88 27.74
C VAL A 266 -16.61 7.04 28.89
N ARG A 267 -16.03 5.85 29.07
CA ARG A 267 -16.21 5.06 30.29
C ARG A 267 -14.94 5.18 31.12
N PHE A 268 -15.14 5.51 32.39
CA PHE A 268 -14.13 5.48 33.44
C PHE A 268 -14.30 4.19 34.22
#